data_AF-A0A841AWC9-F1
#
_entry.id   AF-A0A841AWC9-F1
#
_cell.length_a   1.000
_cell.length_b   1.000
_cell.length_c   1.000
_cell.angle_alpha   90.00
_cell.angle_beta   90.00
_cell.angle_gamma   90.00
#
_symmetry.space_group_name_H-M   'P 1'
#
loop_
_entity.id
_entity.type
_entity.pdbx_description
1 polymer ?
#
loop_
_entity_poly.entity_id
_entity_poly.type
_entity_poly.pdbx_seq_one_letter_code
_entity_poly.pdbx_strand_id
1 'polypeptide(L)'
;MNVEVTPLPGIGVRKDFATRNGRRVGVVTHRDGHVELIVSKTDDPDACLASLPLTTDEAGALANLLGAPQLVAQLTEEHRDLPGINTKQLPIKGSSPFDGRTLGDTAMRTRTSVSVVAVMRAGQVHPSPTPDFNLTAGDVLVAVGTSEGLEAAVKILKYG
;
A
#
# COMPACT_ATOMS: atom_id res chain seq x y z
N MET A 1 16.76 5.33 3.39
CA MET A 1 17.67 5.54 4.53
C MET A 1 18.25 4.18 4.87
N ASN A 2 19.57 4.06 5.03
CA ASN A 2 20.19 2.76 5.28
C ASN A 2 20.33 2.54 6.79
N VAL A 3 19.84 1.40 7.25
CA VAL A 3 20.01 0.95 8.65
C VAL A 3 21.22 0.05 8.69
N GLU A 4 22.18 0.39 9.53
CA GLU A 4 23.33 -0.46 9.83
C GLU A 4 22.98 -1.42 10.97
N VAL A 5 23.44 -2.66 10.87
CA VAL A 5 23.19 -3.72 11.86
C VAL A 5 24.53 -4.21 12.37
N THR A 6 24.79 -3.97 13.65
CA THR A 6 26.04 -4.37 14.32
C THR A 6 25.72 -5.43 15.38
N PRO A 7 26.21 -6.68 15.25
CA PRO A 7 26.14 -7.64 16.34
C PRO A 7 27.06 -7.19 17.49
N LEU A 8 26.55 -7.22 18.71
CA LEU A 8 27.29 -6.88 19.93
C LEU A 8 27.54 -8.16 20.75
N PRO A 9 28.76 -8.72 20.74
CA PRO A 9 29.08 -9.95 21.46
C PRO A 9 28.71 -9.86 22.94
N GLY A 10 27.93 -10.84 23.41
CA GLY A 10 27.46 -10.91 24.80
C GLY A 10 26.27 -10.01 25.16
N ILE A 11 25.92 -9.03 24.32
CA ILE A 11 24.88 -8.04 24.61
C ILE A 11 23.63 -8.28 23.75
N GLY A 12 23.80 -8.33 22.43
CA GLY A 12 22.65 -8.36 21.52
C GLY A 12 22.97 -7.83 20.13
N VAL A 13 22.05 -7.06 19.55
CA VAL A 13 22.20 -6.46 18.22
C VAL A 13 21.85 -4.99 18.27
N ARG A 14 22.75 -4.14 17.77
CA ARG A 14 22.50 -2.71 17.54
C ARG A 14 22.02 -2.51 16.11
N LYS A 15 20.94 -1.76 15.95
CA LYS A 15 20.45 -1.27 14.65
C LYS A 15 20.38 0.25 14.70
N ASP A 16 21.05 0.94 13.80
CA ASP A 16 21.11 2.39 13.84
C ASP A 16 21.25 3.02 12.45
N PHE A 17 21.00 4.33 12.36
CA PHE A 17 21.15 5.09 11.13
C PHE A 17 21.67 6.50 11.42
N ALA A 18 22.33 7.10 10.44
CA ALA A 18 22.76 8.49 10.50
C ALA A 18 21.62 9.43 10.06
N THR A 19 21.26 10.38 10.91
CA THR A 19 20.35 11.48 10.60
C THR A 19 21.05 12.52 9.71
N ARG A 20 20.26 13.40 9.07
CA ARG A 20 20.80 14.45 8.18
C ARG A 20 21.73 15.44 8.90
N ASN A 21 21.58 15.62 10.21
CA ASN A 21 22.46 16.48 11.01
C ASN A 21 23.69 15.75 11.56
N GLY A 22 23.99 14.54 11.09
CA GLY A 22 25.20 13.79 11.44
C GLY A 22 25.11 13.00 12.75
N ARG A 23 23.99 13.03 13.46
CA ARG A 23 23.79 12.19 14.66
C ARG A 23 23.44 10.77 14.25
N ARG A 24 23.82 9.79 15.06
CA ARG A 24 23.32 8.43 14.91
C ARG A 24 22.24 8.16 15.95
N VAL A 25 21.11 7.64 15.50
CA VAL A 25 20.01 7.17 16.36
C VAL A 25 19.86 5.68 16.13
N GLY A 26 19.80 4.92 17.22
CA GLY A 26 19.80 3.47 17.16
C GLY A 26 19.04 2.82 18.28
N VAL A 27 18.83 1.53 18.11
CA VAL A 27 18.19 0.65 19.07
C VAL A 27 19.09 -0.55 19.30
N VAL A 28 19.37 -0.88 20.56
CA VAL A 28 20.02 -2.12 20.95
C VAL A 28 18.96 -3.08 21.47
N THR A 29 18.82 -4.22 20.82
CA THR A 29 17.99 -5.31 21.34
C THR A 29 18.89 -6.26 22.09
N HIS A 30 18.72 -6.32 23.42
CA HIS A 30 19.46 -7.20 24.29
C HIS A 30 18.94 -8.64 24.17
N ARG A 31 19.78 -9.61 24.55
CA ARG A 31 19.42 -11.04 24.51
C ARG A 31 18.30 -11.41 25.48
N ASP A 32 18.11 -10.64 26.53
CA ASP A 32 17.04 -10.78 27.53
C ASP A 32 15.70 -10.19 27.06
N GLY A 33 15.67 -9.56 25.88
CA GLY A 33 14.48 -8.97 25.28
C GLY A 33 14.24 -7.51 25.62
N HIS A 34 15.05 -6.90 26.50
CA HIS A 34 14.98 -5.47 26.73
C HIS A 34 15.56 -4.69 25.55
N VAL A 35 15.04 -3.48 25.39
CA VAL A 35 15.38 -2.59 24.27
C VAL A 35 16.02 -1.34 24.85
N GLU A 36 17.12 -0.90 24.27
CA GLU A 36 17.76 0.34 24.65
C GLU A 36 17.78 1.30 23.45
N LEU A 37 17.24 2.50 23.62
CA LEU A 37 17.34 3.56 22.63
C LEU A 37 18.63 4.33 22.85
N ILE A 38 19.47 4.40 21.82
CA ILE A 38 20.74 5.10 21.85
C ILE A 38 20.73 6.29 20.90
N VAL A 39 21.32 7.39 21.36
CA VAL A 39 21.60 8.58 20.55
C VAL A 39 23.09 8.85 20.67
N SER A 40 23.78 8.89 19.54
CA SER A 40 25.21 9.21 19.49
C SER A 40 25.42 10.72 19.41
N LYS A 41 26.61 11.18 19.81
CA LYS A 41 26.99 12.58 19.63
C LYS A 41 27.13 12.92 18.15
N THR A 42 27.03 14.21 17.83
CA THR A 42 27.16 14.69 16.44
C THR A 42 28.62 14.69 15.99
N ASP A 43 29.54 14.93 16.91
CA ASP A 43 30.99 15.06 16.72
C ASP A 43 31.77 13.75 16.88
N ASP A 44 31.17 12.75 17.53
CA ASP A 44 31.74 11.42 17.73
C ASP A 44 30.63 10.35 17.64
N PRO A 45 30.53 9.62 16.50
CA PRO A 45 29.54 8.58 16.28
C PRO A 45 29.67 7.37 17.22
N ASP A 46 30.84 7.17 17.84
CA ASP A 46 31.09 6.08 18.78
C ASP A 46 30.77 6.48 20.23
N ALA A 47 30.66 7.79 20.50
CA ALA A 47 30.24 8.30 21.80
C ALA A 47 28.73 8.36 21.94
N CYS A 48 28.20 7.61 22.92
CA CYS A 48 26.81 7.72 23.33
C CYS A 48 26.55 9.08 24.00
N LEU A 49 25.62 9.86 23.46
CA LEU A 49 25.10 11.09 24.06
C LEU A 49 23.99 10.80 25.07
N ALA A 50 23.10 9.88 24.74
CA ALA A 50 22.00 9.46 25.60
C ALA A 50 21.69 7.99 25.35
N SER A 51 21.45 7.27 26.44
CA SER A 51 20.98 5.89 26.43
C SER A 51 19.74 5.79 27.30
N LEU A 52 18.67 5.22 26.75
CA LEU A 52 17.41 5.06 27.45
C LEU A 52 17.00 3.58 27.39
N PRO A 53 17.16 2.82 28.49
CA PRO A 53 16.58 1.48 28.58
C PRO A 53 15.05 1.61 28.58
N LEU A 54 14.40 0.78 27.77
CA LEU A 54 12.97 0.71 27.60
C LEU A 54 12.49 -0.69 27.96
N THR A 55 11.38 -0.72 28.69
CA THR A 55 10.59 -1.94 28.82
C THR A 55 9.95 -2.31 27.48
N THR A 56 9.47 -3.55 27.35
CA THR A 56 8.78 -4.01 26.15
C THR A 56 7.56 -3.14 25.81
N ASP A 57 6.80 -2.72 26.82
CA ASP A 57 5.61 -1.89 26.64
C ASP A 57 5.98 -0.46 26.17
N GLU A 58 7.01 0.16 26.76
CA GLU A 58 7.48 1.49 26.35
C GLU A 58 8.06 1.49 24.94
N ALA A 59 8.83 0.45 24.59
CA ALA A 59 9.35 0.26 23.24
C ALA A 59 8.21 0.11 22.22
N GLY A 60 7.16 -0.65 22.57
CA GLY A 60 5.95 -0.80 21.75
C GLY A 60 5.21 0.54 21.57
N ALA A 61 5.05 1.31 22.64
CA ALA A 61 4.42 2.63 22.57
C ALA A 61 5.20 3.60 21.66
N LEU A 62 6.52 3.65 21.77
CA LEU A 62 7.38 4.47 20.91
C LEU A 62 7.30 4.03 19.44
N ALA A 63 7.34 2.72 19.19
CA ALA A 63 7.20 2.16 17.84
C ALA A 63 5.87 2.56 17.19
N ASN A 64 4.77 2.54 17.95
CA ASN A 64 3.46 2.98 17.46
C ASN A 64 3.42 4.46 17.13
N LEU A 65 3.98 5.32 17.98
CA LEU A 65 4.04 6.77 17.73
C LEU A 65 4.81 7.12 16.45
N LEU A 66 5.89 6.39 16.17
CA LEU A 66 6.74 6.64 14.99
C LEU A 66 6.22 5.93 13.73
N GLY A 67 5.65 4.73 13.87
CA GLY A 67 5.27 3.87 12.75
C GLY A 67 3.83 4.07 12.25
N ALA A 68 2.87 4.38 13.12
CA ALA A 68 1.46 4.47 12.72
C ALA A 68 1.19 5.53 11.63
N PRO A 69 1.73 6.77 11.70
CA PRO A 69 1.54 7.75 10.64
C PRO A 69 2.17 7.31 9.31
N GLN A 70 3.30 6.61 9.35
CA GLN A 70 4.00 6.12 8.16
C GLN A 70 3.24 4.96 7.51
N LEU A 71 2.66 4.07 8.31
CA LEU A 71 1.83 2.98 7.82
C LEU A 71 0.56 3.51 7.14
N VAL A 72 -0.10 4.50 7.75
CA VAL A 72 -1.24 5.19 7.13
C VAL A 72 -0.84 5.86 5.82
N ALA A 73 0.31 6.56 5.79
CA ALA A 73 0.83 7.21 4.59
C ALA A 73 1.18 6.20 3.47
N GLN A 74 1.83 5.08 3.79
CA GLN A 74 2.16 4.02 2.83
C GLN A 74 0.91 3.34 2.27
N LEU A 75 -0.09 3.09 3.11
CA LEU A 75 -1.40 2.57 2.66
C LEU A 75 -2.13 3.55 1.73
N THR A 76 -1.94 4.87 1.91
CA THR A 76 -2.43 5.87 0.95
C THR A 76 -1.54 6.00 -0.31
N GLU A 77 -0.25 5.68 -0.24
CA GLU A 77 0.70 5.81 -1.37
C GLU A 77 0.77 4.57 -2.28
N GLU A 78 0.44 3.36 -1.80
CA GLU A 78 0.41 2.13 -2.64
C GLU A 78 -0.64 2.18 -3.77
N HIS A 79 -1.55 3.14 -3.74
CA HIS A 79 -2.45 3.47 -4.84
C HIS A 79 -2.10 4.84 -5.42
N ARG A 80 -0.94 4.99 -6.07
CA ARG A 80 -0.68 6.17 -6.91
C ARG A 80 -1.42 6.09 -8.23
N ASP A 81 -2.73 5.97 -8.09
CA ASP A 81 -3.72 6.55 -8.97
C ASP A 81 -3.37 8.04 -9.15
N LEU A 82 -3.25 8.51 -10.39
CA LEU A 82 -3.00 9.94 -10.70
C LEU A 82 -4.01 10.77 -9.88
N PRO A 83 -3.66 11.96 -9.34
CA PRO A 83 -4.58 12.73 -8.52
C PRO A 83 -5.95 12.90 -9.22
N GLY A 84 -6.98 12.22 -8.67
CA GLY A 84 -8.35 12.21 -9.21
C GLY A 84 -8.72 11.06 -10.16
N ILE A 85 -7.81 10.15 -10.54
CA ILE A 85 -8.08 8.98 -11.40
C ILE A 85 -7.71 7.72 -10.65
N ASN A 86 -8.71 6.88 -10.36
CA ASN A 86 -8.55 5.61 -9.67
C ASN A 86 -8.65 4.38 -10.57
N THR A 87 -8.10 3.26 -10.11
CA THR A 87 -8.25 1.94 -10.74
C THR A 87 -9.12 1.02 -9.87
N LYS A 88 -10.11 0.35 -10.47
CA LYS A 88 -11.02 -0.55 -9.73
C LYS A 88 -11.33 -1.83 -10.49
N GLN A 89 -11.42 -2.92 -9.75
CA GLN A 89 -11.93 -4.20 -10.24
C GLN A 89 -13.45 -4.25 -10.09
N LEU A 90 -14.16 -4.47 -11.20
CA LEU A 90 -15.61 -4.50 -11.28
C LEU A 90 -16.08 -5.90 -11.72
N PRO A 91 -16.53 -6.76 -10.80
CA PRO A 91 -17.00 -8.09 -11.16
C PRO A 91 -18.36 -8.05 -11.85
N ILE A 92 -18.51 -8.80 -12.95
CA ILE A 92 -19.79 -9.11 -13.58
C ILE A 92 -20.43 -10.24 -12.78
N LYS A 93 -21.46 -9.90 -12.00
CA LYS A 93 -22.26 -10.90 -11.27
C LYS A 93 -23.26 -11.55 -12.22
N GLY A 94 -23.68 -12.79 -11.95
CA GLY A 94 -24.75 -13.45 -12.71
C GLY A 94 -26.11 -12.74 -12.66
N SER A 95 -26.30 -11.80 -11.74
CA SER A 95 -27.47 -10.92 -11.70
C SER A 95 -27.29 -9.62 -12.52
N SER A 96 -26.16 -9.45 -13.19
CA SER A 96 -25.88 -8.26 -14.00
C SER A 96 -26.72 -8.31 -15.28
N PRO A 97 -27.35 -7.21 -15.71
CA PRO A 97 -28.02 -7.14 -17.01
C PRO A 97 -27.06 -7.23 -18.21
N PHE A 98 -25.74 -7.25 -17.95
CA PHE A 98 -24.71 -7.38 -18.97
C PHE A 98 -24.07 -8.77 -19.05
N ASP A 99 -24.55 -9.74 -18.26
CA ASP A 99 -24.18 -11.13 -18.46
C ASP A 99 -24.66 -11.62 -19.83
N GLY A 100 -23.75 -12.15 -20.65
CA GLY A 100 -24.01 -12.56 -22.03
C GLY A 100 -24.11 -11.40 -23.04
N ARG A 101 -23.84 -10.16 -22.64
CA ARG A 101 -23.82 -8.98 -23.52
C ARG A 101 -22.41 -8.54 -23.86
N THR A 102 -22.27 -7.67 -24.86
CA THR A 102 -20.97 -7.13 -25.24
C THR A 102 -20.51 -6.04 -24.27
N LEU A 103 -19.22 -5.75 -24.22
CA LEU A 103 -18.69 -4.61 -23.47
C LEU A 103 -19.27 -3.29 -24.01
N GLY A 104 -19.48 -3.18 -25.32
CA GLY A 104 -20.07 -2.02 -25.98
C GLY A 104 -21.50 -1.72 -25.53
N ASP A 105 -22.29 -2.75 -25.21
CA ASP A 105 -23.65 -2.61 -24.69
C ASP A 105 -23.72 -1.80 -23.39
N THR A 106 -22.66 -1.84 -22.58
CA THR A 106 -22.58 -1.07 -21.33
C THR A 106 -22.53 0.43 -21.59
N ALA A 107 -22.02 0.84 -22.76
CA ALA A 107 -21.60 2.20 -23.08
C ALA A 107 -20.77 2.84 -21.96
N MET A 108 -19.94 2.05 -21.28
CA MET A 108 -19.29 2.42 -20.00
C MET A 108 -18.55 3.75 -20.10
N ARG A 109 -17.68 3.89 -21.10
CA ARG A 109 -16.90 5.11 -21.32
C ARG A 109 -17.77 6.32 -21.59
N THR A 110 -18.79 6.19 -22.44
CA THR A 110 -19.69 7.29 -22.80
C THR A 110 -20.55 7.74 -21.62
N ARG A 111 -21.00 6.81 -20.78
CA ARG A 111 -21.92 7.09 -19.66
C ARG A 111 -21.22 7.53 -18.39
N THR A 112 -19.94 7.19 -18.20
CA THR A 112 -19.23 7.35 -16.92
C THR A 112 -17.83 7.95 -17.02
N SER A 113 -17.32 8.14 -18.25
CA SER A 113 -15.93 8.51 -18.52
C SER A 113 -14.90 7.49 -18.02
N VAL A 114 -15.31 6.29 -17.60
CA VAL A 114 -14.45 5.19 -17.17
C VAL A 114 -14.00 4.38 -18.38
N SER A 115 -12.72 4.03 -18.43
CA SER A 115 -12.15 3.14 -19.44
C SER A 115 -11.92 1.76 -18.84
N VAL A 116 -12.43 0.71 -19.51
CA VAL A 116 -12.05 -0.67 -19.21
C VAL A 116 -10.74 -0.97 -19.93
N VAL A 117 -9.70 -1.33 -19.18
CA VAL A 117 -8.34 -1.56 -19.71
C VAL A 117 -8.00 -3.04 -19.84
N ALA A 118 -8.68 -3.91 -19.08
CA ALA A 118 -8.55 -5.36 -19.18
C ALA A 118 -9.81 -6.07 -18.66
N VAL A 119 -9.99 -7.32 -19.07
CA VAL A 119 -10.93 -8.26 -18.44
C VAL A 119 -10.15 -9.47 -17.92
N MET A 120 -10.39 -9.85 -16.67
CA MET A 120 -9.89 -11.11 -16.13
C MET A 120 -11.00 -12.16 -16.18
N ARG A 121 -10.70 -13.32 -16.78
CA ARG A 121 -11.60 -14.47 -16.86
C ARG A 121 -10.86 -15.73 -16.45
N ALA A 122 -11.33 -16.40 -15.39
CA ALA A 122 -10.73 -17.64 -14.89
C ALA A 122 -9.19 -17.57 -14.70
N GLY A 123 -8.69 -16.43 -14.21
CA GLY A 123 -7.25 -16.19 -14.00
C GLY A 123 -6.45 -15.81 -15.25
N GLN A 124 -7.07 -15.74 -16.43
CA GLN A 124 -6.45 -15.23 -17.66
C GLN A 124 -6.78 -13.74 -17.85
N VAL A 125 -5.78 -12.96 -18.26
CA VAL A 125 -5.93 -11.52 -18.53
C VAL A 125 -6.15 -11.31 -20.03
N HIS A 126 -7.24 -10.65 -20.37
CA HIS A 126 -7.55 -10.16 -21.71
C HIS A 126 -7.30 -8.64 -21.75
N PRO A 127 -6.11 -8.20 -22.20
CA PRO A 127 -5.77 -6.78 -22.24
C PRO A 127 -6.54 -6.08 -23.37
N SER A 128 -6.85 -4.80 -23.18
CA SER A 128 -7.44 -3.93 -24.19
C SER A 128 -8.67 -4.54 -24.89
N PRO A 129 -9.71 -4.96 -24.15
CA PRO A 129 -10.91 -5.56 -24.73
C PRO A 129 -11.57 -4.58 -25.70
N THR A 130 -12.00 -5.09 -26.84
CA THR A 130 -12.79 -4.31 -27.80
C THR A 130 -14.24 -4.18 -27.32
N PRO A 131 -15.02 -3.24 -27.85
CA PRO A 131 -16.46 -3.15 -27.57
C PRO A 131 -17.21 -4.46 -27.86
N ASP A 132 -16.76 -5.27 -28.81
CA ASP A 132 -17.38 -6.55 -29.16
C ASP A 132 -17.03 -7.69 -28.18
N PHE A 133 -16.26 -7.42 -27.13
CA PHE A 133 -15.91 -8.44 -26.13
C PHE A 133 -17.16 -8.90 -25.37
N ASN A 134 -17.49 -10.19 -25.45
CA ASN A 134 -18.63 -10.77 -24.74
C ASN A 134 -18.32 -10.92 -23.25
N LEU A 135 -19.10 -10.23 -22.42
CA LEU A 135 -19.06 -10.32 -20.98
C LEU A 135 -19.80 -11.56 -20.49
N THR A 136 -19.26 -12.19 -19.46
CA THR A 136 -19.86 -13.34 -18.80
C THR A 136 -19.82 -13.18 -17.29
N ALA A 137 -20.81 -13.73 -16.59
CA ALA A 137 -20.76 -13.86 -15.15
C ALA A 137 -19.45 -14.50 -14.68
N GLY A 138 -18.81 -13.88 -13.70
CA GLY A 138 -17.48 -14.28 -13.21
C GLY A 138 -16.32 -13.50 -13.83
N ASP A 139 -16.56 -12.71 -14.89
CA ASP A 139 -15.57 -11.76 -15.38
C ASP A 139 -15.28 -10.68 -14.35
N VAL A 140 -14.04 -10.20 -14.33
CA VAL A 140 -13.64 -9.02 -13.56
C VAL A 140 -13.07 -7.99 -14.52
N LEU A 141 -13.81 -6.89 -14.69
CA LEU A 141 -13.35 -5.74 -15.48
C LEU A 141 -12.32 -4.96 -14.67
N VAL A 142 -11.18 -4.65 -15.25
CA VAL A 142 -10.22 -3.69 -14.70
C VAL A 142 -10.51 -2.33 -15.34
N ALA A 143 -10.94 -1.37 -14.53
CA ALA A 143 -11.47 -0.11 -14.99
C ALA A 143 -10.74 1.08 -14.36
N VAL A 144 -10.51 2.14 -15.13
CA VAL A 144 -9.78 3.34 -14.73
C VAL A 144 -10.64 4.58 -14.97
N GLY A 145 -10.75 5.46 -13.99
CA GLY A 145 -11.52 6.70 -14.08
C GLY A 145 -11.64 7.44 -12.75
N THR A 146 -12.40 8.53 -12.67
CA THR A 146 -12.61 9.25 -11.40
C THR A 146 -13.41 8.40 -10.40
N SER A 147 -13.33 8.72 -9.10
CA SER A 147 -14.11 8.00 -8.07
C SER A 147 -15.61 7.99 -8.40
N GLU A 148 -16.15 9.14 -8.82
CA GLU A 148 -17.55 9.28 -9.22
C GLU A 148 -17.89 8.44 -10.46
N GLY A 149 -17.02 8.46 -11.48
CA GLY A 149 -17.20 7.63 -12.68
C GLY A 149 -17.20 6.13 -12.37
N LEU A 150 -16.30 5.68 -11.50
CA LEU A 150 -16.22 4.28 -11.10
C LEU A 150 -17.43 3.84 -10.28
N GLU A 151 -17.98 4.71 -9.43
CA GLU A 151 -19.25 4.43 -8.74
C GLU A 151 -20.43 4.34 -9.70
N ALA A 152 -20.49 5.24 -10.69
CA ALA A 152 -21.49 5.17 -11.75
C ALA A 152 -21.36 3.86 -12.56
N ALA A 153 -20.13 3.43 -12.89
CA ALA A 153 -19.89 2.17 -13.58
C ALA A 153 -20.38 0.95 -12.77
N VAL A 154 -20.19 0.95 -11.45
CA VAL A 154 -20.77 -0.09 -10.57
C VAL A 154 -22.30 -0.11 -10.66
N LYS A 155 -22.95 1.06 -10.71
CA LYS A 155 -24.41 1.15 -10.81
C LYS A 155 -24.90 0.62 -12.17
N ILE A 156 -24.24 0.98 -13.27
CA ILE A 156 -24.53 0.45 -14.60
C ILE A 156 -24.49 -1.07 -14.56
N LEU A 157 -23.38 -1.66 -14.12
CA LEU A 157 -23.20 -3.11 -14.11
C LEU A 157 -24.22 -3.85 -13.24
N LYS A 158 -24.86 -3.18 -12.27
CA LYS A 158 -25.90 -3.78 -11.43
C LYS A 158 -27.31 -3.58 -11.96
N TYR A 159 -27.61 -2.44 -12.58
CA TYR A 159 -28.99 -1.99 -12.80
C TYR A 159 -29.34 -1.64 -14.25
N GLY A 160 -28.35 -1.53 -15.14
CA GLY A 160 -28.56 -1.14 -16.54
C GLY A 160 -28.07 0.26 -16.82
#